data_AF-A0A9D0L4L6-F1
#
_entry.id   AF-A0A9D0L4L6-F1
#
_cell.length_a   1.000
_cell.length_b   1.000
_cell.length_c   1.000
_cell.angle_alpha   90.00
_cell.angle_beta   90.00
_cell.angle_gamma   90.00
#
_symmetry.space_group_name_H-M   'P 1'
#
loop_
_entity.id
_entity.type
_entity.pdbx_description
1 polymer ?
#
loop_
_entity_poly.entity_id
_entity_poly.type
_entity_poly.pdbx_seq_one_letter_code
_entity_poly.pdbx_strand_id
1 'polypeptide(L)'
;MTFGEIGGQHPRRWLWRGVCGLVSLALGAAALGCGRTEYKFEDVIVDAGPPPEFDGGTPPAARTSDKLDILFVIDNSGTTGPAQQKLAATVPYLLDRLTHPACVNGYGQTVDTPATDDAPCETGVRDFAPMQNIHIAVISSSLGGHGADICSPSAASFHPQQNDAAHLLTRDSAGGVVPSYNDLGFLVWDPQASHAPPGDNDVSALGEKLRATIEGAGIFGCGFEAPLEAFYRFLVDPDPYESVTVVNGTATLEGTDQLVLKERADFLRPDSTLLIVLLSDEDDCSTRDGGKYYLSNQGTIGTALFHLPRPRSSCASDANDVCCTSCGSPNPAGCPADPECDQGPLDSDEDPINLRCFDQKRRFGIDFLQPIERYTAGLQDDTISDRLGNPVANPLFVGTRGKTMVMLAAIVGVPWQDIARSPGDIAAGFIPATELKW
;
A
#
# COMPACT_ATOMS: atom_id res chain seq x y z
N MET A 1 0.16 -48.45 6.06
CA MET A 1 -0.74 -49.19 5.16
C MET A 1 -0.58 -48.57 3.79
N THR A 2 -0.28 -49.42 2.80
CA THR A 2 0.12 -49.13 1.42
C THR A 2 -1.07 -48.87 0.48
N PHE A 3 -0.73 -48.45 -0.75
CA PHE A 3 -1.52 -48.29 -2.00
C PHE A 3 -2.06 -46.87 -2.26
N GLY A 4 -1.88 -46.25 -3.43
CA GLY A 4 -1.21 -46.65 -4.68
C GLY A 4 -1.39 -45.57 -5.77
N GLU A 5 -0.39 -45.40 -6.63
CA GLU A 5 -0.46 -44.61 -7.87
C GLU A 5 -1.23 -45.37 -8.96
N ILE A 6 -2.04 -44.67 -9.76
CA ILE A 6 -2.44 -45.10 -11.10
C ILE A 6 -2.50 -43.87 -12.02
N GLY A 7 -1.60 -43.84 -13.01
CA GLY A 7 -1.63 -42.90 -14.12
C GLY A 7 -2.54 -43.38 -15.26
N GLY A 8 -3.00 -42.44 -16.08
CA GLY A 8 -3.75 -42.71 -17.31
C GLY A 8 -3.75 -41.52 -18.25
N GLN A 9 -2.86 -41.53 -19.24
CA GLN A 9 -2.88 -40.65 -20.41
C GLN A 9 -3.81 -41.23 -21.49
N HIS A 10 -4.61 -40.39 -22.15
CA HIS A 10 -5.11 -40.64 -23.50
C HIS A 10 -5.20 -39.32 -24.30
N PRO A 11 -4.63 -39.25 -25.52
CA PRO A 11 -4.71 -38.07 -26.38
C PRO A 11 -5.88 -38.16 -27.37
N ARG A 12 -6.52 -37.02 -27.67
CA ARG A 12 -7.46 -36.88 -28.79
C ARG A 12 -6.78 -36.14 -29.96
N ARG A 13 -6.73 -36.80 -31.12
CA ARG A 13 -6.44 -36.20 -32.43
C ARG A 13 -7.71 -36.26 -33.31
N TRP A 14 -7.70 -35.38 -34.32
CA TRP A 14 -8.42 -35.38 -35.60
C TRP A 14 -9.75 -34.62 -35.69
N LEU A 15 -9.75 -33.53 -36.47
CA LEU A 15 -10.38 -33.54 -37.80
C LEU A 15 -9.95 -32.34 -38.67
N TRP A 16 -9.44 -32.68 -39.86
CA TRP A 16 -9.18 -31.85 -41.02
C TRP A 16 -10.42 -31.82 -41.93
N ARG A 17 -10.80 -30.65 -42.44
CA ARG A 17 -11.37 -30.35 -43.79
C ARG A 17 -11.22 -28.82 -43.96
N GLY A 18 -10.61 -28.20 -44.98
CA GLY A 18 -10.28 -28.60 -46.33
C GLY A 18 -11.25 -27.93 -47.32
N VAL A 19 -10.92 -26.74 -47.85
CA VAL A 19 -11.40 -26.25 -49.16
C VAL A 19 -10.31 -25.40 -49.81
N CYS A 20 -9.80 -25.90 -50.94
CA CYS A 20 -8.94 -25.22 -51.89
C CYS A 20 -9.74 -24.26 -52.80
N GLY A 21 -9.12 -23.15 -53.20
CA GLY A 21 -9.50 -22.35 -54.37
C GLY A 21 -8.24 -21.94 -55.14
N LEU A 22 -8.09 -22.50 -56.35
CA LEU A 22 -7.00 -22.31 -57.34
C LEU A 22 -6.96 -20.87 -57.88
N VAL A 23 -5.79 -20.20 -57.90
CA VAL A 23 -4.80 -20.04 -58.99
C VAL A 23 -5.28 -19.33 -60.25
N SER A 24 -4.61 -18.23 -60.58
CA SER A 24 -4.29 -17.84 -61.98
C SER A 24 -2.97 -17.05 -62.01
N LEU A 25 -2.11 -17.43 -62.95
CA LEU A 25 -0.69 -17.12 -63.08
C LEU A 25 -0.44 -16.66 -64.53
N ALA A 26 0.26 -15.54 -64.75
CA ALA A 26 1.14 -15.25 -65.91
C ALA A 26 1.67 -13.80 -65.81
N LEU A 27 2.97 -13.53 -65.58
CA LEU A 27 4.15 -13.57 -66.48
C LEU A 27 4.27 -12.40 -67.48
N GLY A 28 5.40 -11.67 -67.42
CA GLY A 28 6.00 -11.00 -68.58
C GLY A 28 6.57 -9.60 -68.33
N ALA A 29 7.91 -9.48 -68.29
CA ALA A 29 8.68 -8.25 -68.11
C ALA A 29 9.28 -7.71 -69.42
N ALA A 30 9.60 -6.40 -69.41
CA ALA A 30 10.48 -5.62 -70.32
C ALA A 30 9.96 -5.34 -71.76
N ALA A 31 10.20 -4.20 -72.43
CA ALA A 31 11.18 -3.10 -72.28
C ALA A 31 10.72 -1.81 -73.01
N LEU A 32 11.47 -0.70 -72.79
CA LEU A 32 11.52 0.61 -73.51
C LEU A 32 10.42 1.62 -73.11
N GLY A 33 10.67 2.85 -72.64
CA GLY A 33 11.84 3.71 -72.61
C GLY A 33 11.41 5.16 -72.89
N CYS A 34 11.90 6.10 -72.07
CA CYS A 34 11.89 7.58 -72.19
C CYS A 34 10.67 8.39 -71.72
N GLY A 35 10.89 9.17 -70.65
CA GLY A 35 10.04 10.27 -70.22
C GLY A 35 10.33 10.74 -68.80
N ARG A 36 11.56 11.19 -68.51
CA ARG A 36 11.94 11.80 -67.23
C ARG A 36 11.30 13.18 -67.07
N THR A 37 10.57 13.37 -65.99
CA THR A 37 10.46 14.66 -65.28
C THR A 37 10.59 14.37 -63.78
N GLU A 38 11.75 14.71 -63.24
CA GLU A 38 12.05 14.72 -61.81
C GLU A 38 11.17 15.76 -61.12
N TYR A 39 10.28 15.32 -60.23
CA TYR A 39 9.79 16.17 -59.15
C TYR A 39 10.76 16.04 -57.98
N LYS A 40 11.63 17.04 -57.83
CA LYS A 40 12.43 17.24 -56.63
C LYS A 40 11.48 17.66 -55.50
N PHE A 41 11.24 16.79 -54.54
CA PHE A 41 10.94 17.23 -53.19
C PHE A 41 12.29 17.57 -52.55
N GLU A 42 12.54 18.85 -52.31
CA GLU A 42 13.63 19.28 -51.45
C GLU A 42 13.30 18.84 -50.02
N ASP A 43 14.17 18.01 -49.46
CA ASP A 43 14.21 17.72 -48.03
C ASP A 43 14.48 19.02 -47.27
N VAL A 44 13.42 19.70 -46.85
CA VAL A 44 13.51 20.60 -45.71
C VAL A 44 13.43 19.71 -44.48
N ILE A 45 14.59 19.22 -44.05
CA ILE A 45 14.79 18.83 -42.65
C ILE A 45 14.57 20.12 -41.86
N VAL A 46 13.36 20.30 -41.35
CA VAL A 46 13.12 21.25 -40.27
C VAL A 46 13.92 20.69 -39.11
N ASP A 47 15.03 21.37 -38.81
CA ASP A 47 15.82 21.18 -37.62
C ASP A 47 14.85 21.08 -36.44
N ALA A 48 14.62 19.86 -35.95
CA ALA A 48 14.02 19.66 -34.66
C ALA A 48 15.04 20.28 -33.72
N GLY A 49 14.76 21.51 -33.32
CA GLY A 49 15.60 22.26 -32.38
C GLY A 49 16.03 21.36 -31.23
N PRO A 50 17.13 21.71 -30.54
CA PRO A 50 17.76 20.84 -29.55
C PRO A 50 16.66 20.18 -28.71
N PRO A 51 16.73 18.84 -28.52
CA PRO A 51 15.72 18.15 -27.73
C PRO A 51 15.48 18.97 -26.47
N PRO A 52 14.22 19.15 -26.04
CA PRO A 52 13.98 19.89 -24.81
C PRO A 52 14.97 19.35 -23.80
N GLU A 53 15.74 20.26 -23.20
CA GLU A 53 16.54 19.94 -22.04
C GLU A 53 15.54 19.31 -21.07
N PHE A 54 15.50 17.99 -21.06
CA PHE A 54 15.08 17.28 -19.89
C PHE A 54 16.15 17.71 -18.91
N ASP A 55 15.80 18.74 -18.12
CA ASP A 55 16.32 18.88 -16.78
C ASP A 55 16.20 17.46 -16.22
N GLY A 56 17.32 16.74 -16.23
CA GLY A 56 17.45 15.48 -15.54
C GLY A 56 17.27 15.89 -14.11
N GLY A 57 15.99 15.95 -13.71
CA GLY A 57 15.58 16.55 -12.47
C GLY A 57 16.48 15.98 -11.41
N THR A 58 17.02 16.86 -10.59
CA THR A 58 17.86 16.55 -9.43
C THR A 58 17.53 15.13 -8.95
N PRO A 59 18.49 14.18 -8.91
CA PRO A 59 18.20 12.79 -8.56
C PRO A 59 17.28 12.75 -7.33
N PRO A 60 16.18 11.97 -7.36
CA PRO A 60 15.13 12.11 -6.36
C PRO A 60 15.72 11.89 -4.96
N ALA A 61 15.65 12.94 -4.13
CA ALA A 61 15.89 12.97 -2.69
C ALA A 61 17.28 12.66 -2.10
N ALA A 62 18.34 12.50 -2.90
CA ALA A 62 19.67 12.17 -2.36
C ALA A 62 20.41 13.31 -1.60
N ARG A 63 19.76 14.42 -1.22
CA ARG A 63 20.42 15.55 -0.50
C ARG A 63 19.55 16.33 0.51
N THR A 64 18.53 15.73 1.13
CA THR A 64 17.74 16.49 2.13
C THR A 64 18.14 16.20 3.59
N SER A 65 18.68 15.02 3.89
CA SER A 65 19.14 14.64 5.24
C SER A 65 20.19 13.53 5.17
N ASP A 66 21.06 13.46 6.19
CA ASP A 66 21.96 12.35 6.50
C ASP A 66 21.32 11.30 7.44
N LYS A 67 20.05 11.52 7.83
CA LYS A 67 19.23 10.65 8.67
C LYS A 67 18.03 10.10 7.91
N LEU A 68 17.76 8.82 8.07
CA LEU A 68 16.64 8.12 7.44
C LEU A 68 15.80 7.38 8.49
N ASP A 69 14.50 7.64 8.53
CA ASP A 69 13.53 6.84 9.30
C ASP A 69 12.71 6.01 8.30
N ILE A 70 12.63 4.69 8.51
CA ILE A 70 11.85 3.78 7.66
C ILE A 70 10.77 3.11 8.51
N LEU A 71 9.50 3.29 8.12
CA LEU A 71 8.38 2.56 8.71
C LEU A 71 7.86 1.55 7.70
N PHE A 72 7.95 0.27 8.03
CA PHE A 72 7.24 -0.78 7.31
C PHE A 72 5.85 -0.95 7.90
N VAL A 73 4.83 -0.93 7.06
CA VAL A 73 3.44 -1.25 7.41
C VAL A 73 3.09 -2.51 6.66
N ILE A 74 2.98 -3.60 7.40
CA ILE A 74 2.82 -4.93 6.84
C ILE A 74 1.36 -5.35 6.97
N ASP A 75 0.71 -5.52 5.83
CA ASP A 75 -0.52 -6.30 5.77
C ASP A 75 -0.25 -7.72 6.28
N ASN A 76 -0.87 -8.04 7.42
CA ASN A 76 -0.72 -9.31 8.10
C ASN A 76 -1.96 -10.20 7.94
N SER A 77 -2.73 -10.02 6.86
CA SER A 77 -3.83 -10.90 6.50
C SER A 77 -3.33 -12.30 6.10
N GLY A 78 -4.26 -13.24 5.99
CA GLY A 78 -3.96 -14.62 5.62
C GLY A 78 -3.33 -14.79 4.23
N THR A 79 -3.55 -13.84 3.30
CA THR A 79 -3.12 -13.96 1.90
C THR A 79 -1.72 -13.39 1.65
N THR A 80 -1.23 -12.52 2.51
CA THR A 80 0.00 -11.75 2.27
C THR A 80 1.29 -12.53 2.47
N GLY A 81 1.23 -13.73 3.06
CA GLY A 81 2.40 -14.54 3.41
C GLY A 81 3.46 -14.66 2.30
N PRO A 82 3.11 -14.98 1.04
CA PRO A 82 4.09 -15.01 -0.05
C PRO A 82 4.73 -13.65 -0.37
N ALA A 83 3.99 -12.55 -0.24
CA ALA A 83 4.49 -11.21 -0.48
C ALA A 83 5.42 -10.76 0.66
N GLN A 84 5.04 -11.03 1.91
CA GLN A 84 5.83 -10.81 3.11
C GLN A 84 7.16 -11.57 3.06
N GLN A 85 7.15 -12.85 2.67
CA GLN A 85 8.38 -13.65 2.49
C GLN A 85 9.30 -13.08 1.42
N LYS A 86 8.76 -12.56 0.31
CA LYS A 86 9.55 -11.90 -0.72
C LYS A 86 10.17 -10.61 -0.20
N LEU A 87 9.42 -9.78 0.52
CA LEU A 87 9.95 -8.57 1.15
C LEU A 87 11.06 -8.91 2.17
N ALA A 88 10.81 -9.89 3.02
CA ALA A 88 11.77 -10.38 4.00
C ALA A 88 13.08 -10.87 3.33
N ALA A 89 12.98 -11.53 2.18
CA ALA A 89 14.14 -11.98 1.40
C ALA A 89 14.92 -10.84 0.72
N THR A 90 14.30 -9.68 0.46
CA THR A 90 14.98 -8.52 -0.14
C THR A 90 15.59 -7.57 0.87
N VAL A 91 15.27 -7.70 2.16
CA VAL A 91 15.83 -6.87 3.24
C VAL A 91 17.36 -6.76 3.20
N PRO A 92 18.15 -7.85 3.06
CA PRO A 92 19.61 -7.73 3.00
C PRO A 92 20.07 -6.86 1.84
N TYR A 93 19.42 -6.99 0.67
CA TYR A 93 19.73 -6.17 -0.50
C TYR A 93 19.34 -4.71 -0.27
N LEU A 94 18.18 -4.43 0.33
CA LEU A 94 17.76 -3.06 0.65
C LEU A 94 18.76 -2.37 1.58
N LEU A 95 19.15 -3.04 2.68
CA LEU A 95 20.09 -2.48 3.64
C LEU A 95 21.49 -2.31 3.02
N ASP A 96 21.95 -3.27 2.22
CA ASP A 96 23.18 -3.14 1.46
C ASP A 96 23.14 -1.93 0.51
N ARG A 97 22.06 -1.74 -0.25
CA ARG A 97 21.91 -0.57 -1.14
C ARG A 97 21.91 0.77 -0.40
N LEU A 98 21.33 0.83 0.80
CA LEU A 98 21.27 2.04 1.61
C LEU A 98 22.60 2.37 2.29
N THR A 99 23.29 1.34 2.78
CA THR A 99 24.55 1.49 3.53
C THR A 99 25.76 1.52 2.60
N HIS A 100 25.74 0.77 1.50
CA HIS A 100 26.76 0.65 0.46
C HIS A 100 26.19 1.01 -0.94
N PRO A 101 25.85 2.29 -1.23
CA PRO A 101 25.19 2.66 -2.48
C PRO A 101 26.09 2.45 -3.70
N ALA A 102 25.52 2.02 -4.83
CA ALA A 102 26.28 1.83 -6.07
C ALA A 102 26.60 3.16 -6.73
N CYS A 103 27.49 3.08 -7.69
CA CYS A 103 27.75 4.15 -8.63
C CYS A 103 26.82 4.03 -9.83
N VAL A 104 26.20 5.15 -10.18
CA VAL A 104 25.29 5.28 -11.31
C VAL A 104 25.87 6.22 -12.37
N ASN A 105 25.45 6.03 -13.61
CA ASN A 105 25.74 6.97 -14.69
C ASN A 105 24.72 8.14 -14.72
N GLY A 106 24.86 9.06 -15.68
CA GLY A 106 23.92 10.18 -15.87
C GLY A 106 22.48 9.78 -16.23
N TYR A 107 22.20 8.48 -16.40
CA TYR A 107 20.87 7.92 -16.64
C TYR A 107 20.33 7.15 -15.42
N GLY A 108 21.02 7.18 -14.28
CA GLY A 108 20.63 6.45 -13.07
C GLY A 108 20.86 4.93 -13.12
N GLN A 109 21.60 4.44 -14.12
CA GLN A 109 21.89 3.00 -14.23
C GLN A 109 23.15 2.66 -13.44
N THR A 110 23.10 1.56 -12.67
CA THR A 110 24.27 1.02 -11.98
C THR A 110 25.39 0.68 -12.95
N VAL A 111 26.56 1.28 -12.76
CA VAL A 111 27.77 1.05 -13.57
C VAL A 111 28.94 0.50 -12.77
N ASP A 112 28.92 0.63 -11.46
CA ASP A 112 29.95 0.12 -10.54
C ASP A 112 29.36 -0.07 -9.14
N THR A 113 29.87 -1.03 -8.36
CA THR A 113 29.51 -1.29 -6.96
C THR A 113 30.79 -1.30 -6.14
N PRO A 114 31.12 -0.20 -5.44
CA PRO A 114 32.36 -0.09 -4.70
C PRO A 114 32.52 -1.18 -3.64
N ALA A 115 33.74 -1.69 -3.47
CA ALA A 115 34.01 -2.78 -2.53
C ALA A 115 33.85 -2.38 -1.05
N THR A 116 33.90 -1.08 -0.74
CA THR A 116 33.68 -0.51 0.60
C THR A 116 32.94 0.84 0.50
N ASP A 117 32.35 1.29 1.61
CA ASP A 117 31.64 2.57 1.68
C ASP A 117 32.50 3.78 1.33
N ASP A 118 33.77 3.76 1.74
CA ASP A 118 34.71 4.86 1.49
C ASP A 118 35.44 4.75 0.15
N ALA A 119 35.28 3.63 -0.58
CA ALA A 119 35.94 3.47 -1.87
C ALA A 119 35.33 4.44 -2.90
N PRO A 120 36.15 5.12 -3.72
CA PRO A 120 35.64 5.96 -4.80
C PRO A 120 35.00 5.09 -5.90
N CYS A 121 34.04 5.67 -6.62
CA CYS A 121 33.51 5.06 -7.84
C CYS A 121 34.60 4.98 -8.91
N GLU A 122 34.86 3.80 -9.47
CA GLU A 122 35.75 3.66 -10.62
C GLU A 122 35.11 4.27 -11.87
N THR A 123 33.78 4.15 -11.99
CA THR A 123 32.98 4.74 -13.07
C THR A 123 31.66 5.27 -12.51
N GLY A 124 31.19 6.40 -13.04
CA GLY A 124 29.95 7.04 -12.61
C GLY A 124 30.15 7.83 -11.31
N VAL A 125 29.03 8.12 -10.65
CA VAL A 125 28.99 8.81 -9.36
C VAL A 125 28.12 8.02 -8.40
N ARG A 126 28.42 8.06 -7.11
CA ARG A 126 27.61 7.36 -6.12
C ARG A 126 26.17 7.89 -6.15
N ASP A 127 25.20 6.98 -6.15
CA ASP A 127 23.76 7.27 -6.22
C ASP A 127 23.34 8.24 -5.10
N PHE A 128 23.82 7.96 -3.88
CA PHE A 128 23.72 8.83 -2.71
C PHE A 128 24.86 8.52 -1.73
N ALA A 129 25.06 9.37 -0.71
CA ALA A 129 26.06 9.09 0.32
C ALA A 129 25.65 7.86 1.15
N PRO A 130 26.59 6.98 1.54
CA PRO A 130 26.34 5.88 2.48
C PRO A 130 25.52 6.33 3.68
N MET A 131 24.37 5.68 3.92
CA MET A 131 23.55 6.00 5.09
C MET A 131 24.21 5.43 6.34
N GLN A 132 24.54 6.32 7.28
CA GLN A 132 25.17 5.95 8.55
C GLN A 132 24.22 6.10 9.74
N ASN A 133 22.98 6.54 9.52
CA ASN A 133 22.06 6.81 10.61
C ASN A 133 20.60 6.52 10.22
N ILE A 134 20.18 5.27 10.42
CA ILE A 134 18.84 4.78 10.01
C ILE A 134 18.05 4.29 11.23
N HIS A 135 16.83 4.77 11.42
CA HIS A 135 15.84 4.14 12.30
C HIS A 135 14.91 3.28 11.45
N ILE A 136 14.59 2.05 11.89
CA ILE A 136 13.71 1.14 11.17
C ILE A 136 12.67 0.54 12.11
N ALA A 137 11.40 0.79 11.82
CA ALA A 137 10.25 0.30 12.57
C ALA A 137 9.36 -0.57 11.69
N VAL A 138 8.62 -1.49 12.31
CA VAL A 138 7.59 -2.31 11.65
C VAL A 138 6.31 -2.20 12.48
N ILE A 139 5.18 -1.96 11.81
CA ILE A 139 3.82 -2.10 12.34
C ILE A 139 3.02 -3.01 11.42
N SER A 140 1.88 -3.53 11.87
CA SER A 140 0.91 -4.20 11.01
C SER A 140 -0.27 -3.27 10.66
N SER A 141 -1.05 -3.66 9.66
CA SER A 141 -2.33 -3.03 9.28
C SER A 141 -3.50 -3.34 10.22
N SER A 142 -3.31 -4.25 11.19
CA SER A 142 -4.37 -4.75 12.06
C SER A 142 -4.70 -3.81 13.23
N LEU A 143 -5.84 -3.13 13.15
CA LEU A 143 -6.36 -2.21 14.17
C LEU A 143 -7.57 -2.75 14.97
N GLY A 144 -7.94 -4.02 14.76
CA GLY A 144 -9.06 -4.66 15.45
C GLY A 144 -10.42 -4.39 14.82
N GLY A 145 -11.47 -4.77 15.55
CA GLY A 145 -12.86 -4.69 15.06
C GLY A 145 -13.52 -3.31 15.13
N HIS A 146 -12.84 -2.25 15.57
CA HIS A 146 -13.42 -0.92 15.80
C HIS A 146 -14.69 -0.91 16.69
N GLY A 147 -14.82 -1.90 17.58
CA GLY A 147 -16.00 -2.12 18.44
C GLY A 147 -16.95 -3.23 17.97
N ALA A 148 -16.74 -3.78 16.78
CA ALA A 148 -17.46 -4.95 16.28
C ALA A 148 -17.03 -6.26 16.96
N ASP A 149 -17.71 -7.36 16.64
CA ASP A 149 -17.40 -8.70 17.13
C ASP A 149 -16.29 -9.41 16.33
N ILE A 150 -16.11 -9.09 15.04
CA ILE A 150 -14.99 -9.58 14.23
C ILE A 150 -13.71 -8.86 14.65
N CYS A 151 -12.59 -9.59 14.65
CA CYS A 151 -11.27 -9.07 15.08
C CYS A 151 -11.30 -8.46 16.49
N SER A 152 -12.14 -9.04 17.35
CA SER A 152 -12.35 -8.56 18.71
C SER A 152 -12.17 -9.71 19.70
N PRO A 153 -11.62 -9.45 20.91
CA PRO A 153 -11.50 -10.44 21.98
C PRO A 153 -12.82 -11.11 22.40
N SER A 154 -13.97 -10.58 21.99
CA SER A 154 -15.28 -11.23 22.19
C SER A 154 -15.47 -12.48 21.34
N ALA A 155 -14.75 -12.61 20.21
CA ALA A 155 -14.84 -13.78 19.35
C ALA A 155 -13.91 -14.90 19.83
N ALA A 156 -14.40 -16.15 19.83
CA ALA A 156 -13.60 -17.31 20.21
C ALA A 156 -12.43 -17.58 19.25
N SER A 157 -12.51 -17.09 18.01
CA SER A 157 -11.47 -17.18 16.98
C SER A 157 -10.47 -16.03 17.04
N PHE A 158 -10.59 -15.12 18.01
CA PHE A 158 -9.72 -13.95 18.10
C PHE A 158 -8.26 -14.36 18.25
N HIS A 159 -7.41 -13.75 17.44
CA HIS A 159 -5.97 -13.83 17.58
C HIS A 159 -5.43 -12.44 17.95
N PRO A 160 -4.48 -12.32 18.90
CA PRO A 160 -3.98 -11.01 19.32
C PRO A 160 -3.43 -10.14 18.17
N GLN A 161 -2.85 -10.74 17.13
CA GLN A 161 -2.35 -10.03 15.95
C GLN A 161 -3.46 -9.37 15.09
N GLN A 162 -4.73 -9.65 15.37
CA GLN A 162 -5.86 -8.97 14.73
C GLN A 162 -6.04 -7.55 15.27
N ASN A 163 -5.35 -7.18 16.35
CA ASN A 163 -5.32 -5.82 16.87
C ASN A 163 -3.93 -5.53 17.47
N ASP A 164 -2.97 -5.21 16.60
CA ASP A 164 -1.65 -4.71 17.02
C ASP A 164 -1.69 -3.19 17.34
N ALA A 165 -2.82 -2.52 17.13
CA ALA A 165 -3.09 -1.13 17.50
C ALA A 165 -2.06 -0.09 16.96
N ALA A 166 -1.36 -0.44 15.88
CA ALA A 166 -0.22 0.30 15.34
C ALA A 166 0.95 0.48 16.33
N HIS A 167 1.09 -0.42 17.31
CA HIS A 167 2.28 -0.50 18.17
C HIS A 167 3.44 -1.11 17.38
N LEU A 168 4.66 -0.71 17.73
CA LEU A 168 5.87 -1.24 17.11
C LEU A 168 6.02 -2.74 17.36
N LEU A 169 6.24 -3.50 16.29
CA LEU A 169 6.41 -4.94 16.39
C LEU A 169 7.85 -5.28 16.77
N THR A 170 7.97 -6.18 17.75
CA THR A 170 9.26 -6.72 18.23
C THR A 170 9.21 -8.23 18.35
N ARG A 171 8.43 -8.89 17.49
CA ARG A 171 8.21 -10.34 17.52
C ARG A 171 8.74 -11.00 16.26
N ASP A 172 9.15 -12.26 16.36
CA ASP A 172 9.43 -13.14 15.22
C ASP A 172 8.18 -13.97 14.85
N SER A 173 8.30 -14.79 13.80
CA SER A 173 7.20 -15.63 13.31
C SER A 173 6.73 -16.72 14.29
N ALA A 174 7.53 -17.04 15.31
CA ALA A 174 7.17 -17.94 16.40
C ALA A 174 6.61 -17.19 17.63
N GLY A 175 6.51 -15.86 17.58
CA GLY A 175 6.12 -15.00 18.70
C GLY A 175 7.23 -14.76 19.72
N GLY A 176 8.47 -15.13 19.41
CA GLY A 176 9.65 -14.79 20.21
C GLY A 176 10.02 -13.31 20.07
N VAL A 177 10.67 -12.75 21.10
CA VAL A 177 11.07 -11.33 21.07
C VAL A 177 12.31 -11.14 20.20
N VAL A 178 12.21 -10.24 19.21
CA VAL A 178 13.33 -9.71 18.45
C VAL A 178 13.90 -8.50 19.20
N PRO A 179 15.19 -8.51 19.59
CA PRO A 179 15.80 -7.39 20.29
C PRO A 179 15.73 -6.09 19.48
N SER A 180 15.21 -5.03 20.08
CA SER A 180 15.17 -3.69 19.50
C SER A 180 16.21 -2.78 20.14
N TYR A 181 16.43 -1.60 19.55
CA TYR A 181 17.35 -0.60 20.09
C TYR A 181 16.88 -0.13 21.47
N ASN A 182 17.62 -0.49 22.52
CA ASN A 182 17.33 -0.12 23.91
C ASN A 182 15.88 -0.42 24.34
N ASP A 183 15.31 -1.52 23.83
CA ASP A 183 13.93 -1.94 24.06
C ASP A 183 12.86 -0.88 23.66
N LEU A 184 13.19 -0.02 22.69
CA LEU A 184 12.30 1.05 22.20
C LEU A 184 11.39 0.65 21.04
N GLY A 185 11.46 -0.59 20.56
CA GLY A 185 10.55 -1.11 19.53
C GLY A 185 11.03 -0.97 18.08
N PHE A 186 12.10 -0.22 17.83
CA PHE A 186 12.68 -0.04 16.49
C PHE A 186 14.17 -0.40 16.45
N LEU A 187 14.70 -0.60 15.25
CA LEU A 187 16.11 -0.91 15.01
C LEU A 187 16.87 0.36 14.64
N VAL A 188 18.17 0.42 14.98
CA VAL A 188 19.04 1.56 14.67
C VAL A 188 20.30 1.08 13.98
N TRP A 189 20.55 1.56 12.76
CA TRP A 189 21.84 1.47 12.09
C TRP A 189 22.75 2.59 12.58
N ASP A 190 23.86 2.21 13.22
CA ASP A 190 24.81 3.12 13.84
C ASP A 190 26.25 2.57 13.75
N PRO A 191 26.83 2.49 12.53
CA PRO A 191 28.14 1.89 12.30
C PRO A 191 29.27 2.63 13.03
N GLN A 192 29.06 3.90 13.39
CA GLN A 192 30.05 4.74 14.07
C GLN A 192 29.81 4.87 15.58
N ALA A 193 28.83 4.14 16.14
CA ALA A 193 28.47 4.22 17.56
C ALA A 193 28.20 5.67 18.04
N SER A 194 27.50 6.43 17.22
CA SER A 194 27.12 7.83 17.47
C SER A 194 25.95 7.98 18.45
N HIS A 195 25.14 6.93 18.65
CA HIS A 195 24.06 6.91 19.61
C HIS A 195 24.53 6.49 21.01
N ALA A 196 23.72 6.80 22.02
CA ALA A 196 23.92 6.37 23.40
C ALA A 196 22.63 5.71 23.94
N PRO A 197 22.61 4.37 24.14
CA PRO A 197 23.68 3.40 23.82
C PRO A 197 23.95 3.29 22.29
N PRO A 198 25.07 2.68 21.86
CA PRO A 198 25.30 2.42 20.43
C PRO A 198 24.22 1.52 19.80
N GLY A 199 23.87 1.80 18.55
CA GLY A 199 23.01 0.93 17.73
C GLY A 199 23.77 -0.25 17.10
N ASP A 200 23.15 -0.89 16.10
CA ASP A 200 23.76 -1.98 15.33
C ASP A 200 24.84 -1.43 14.37
N ASN A 201 26.01 -2.07 14.34
CA ASN A 201 27.11 -1.76 13.42
C ASN A 201 27.46 -2.91 12.46
N ASP A 202 26.71 -4.01 12.53
CA ASP A 202 26.76 -5.12 11.59
C ASP A 202 25.46 -5.14 10.77
N VAL A 203 25.57 -4.82 9.48
CA VAL A 203 24.40 -4.72 8.58
C VAL A 203 23.71 -6.07 8.39
N SER A 204 24.45 -7.18 8.48
CA SER A 204 23.89 -8.53 8.39
C SER A 204 23.04 -8.83 9.61
N ALA A 205 23.55 -8.52 10.81
CA ALA A 205 22.80 -8.71 12.06
C ALA A 205 21.54 -7.82 12.12
N LEU A 206 21.65 -6.56 11.68
CA LEU A 206 20.51 -5.65 11.53
C LEU A 206 19.46 -6.23 10.56
N GLY A 207 19.91 -6.75 9.41
CA GLY A 207 19.06 -7.37 8.41
C GLY A 207 18.33 -8.61 8.91
N GLU A 208 18.98 -9.44 9.73
CA GLU A 208 18.34 -10.60 10.36
C GLU A 208 17.23 -10.19 11.33
N LYS A 209 17.45 -9.16 12.15
CA LYS A 209 16.41 -8.62 13.05
C LYS A 209 15.22 -8.05 12.27
N LEU A 210 15.50 -7.26 11.23
CA LEU A 210 14.44 -6.67 10.40
C LEU A 210 13.65 -7.77 9.67
N ARG A 211 14.33 -8.77 9.09
CA ARG A 211 13.68 -9.93 8.47
C ARG A 211 12.78 -10.65 9.46
N ALA A 212 13.29 -10.97 10.65
CA ALA A 212 12.53 -11.66 11.69
C ALA A 212 11.29 -10.85 12.12
N THR A 213 11.42 -9.52 12.23
CA THR A 213 10.32 -8.64 12.62
C THR A 213 9.24 -8.54 11.53
N ILE A 214 9.64 -8.42 10.26
CA ILE A 214 8.72 -8.43 9.12
C ILE A 214 7.96 -9.75 9.06
N GLU A 215 8.65 -10.89 9.17
CA GLU A 215 8.01 -12.22 9.22
C GLU A 215 7.14 -12.40 10.48
N GLY A 216 7.52 -11.74 11.57
CA GLY A 216 6.79 -11.76 12.84
C GLY A 216 5.51 -10.95 12.84
N ALA A 217 5.31 -10.02 11.88
CA ALA A 217 3.98 -9.42 11.68
C ALA A 217 2.90 -10.51 11.53
N GLY A 218 3.28 -11.66 10.94
CA GLY A 218 2.45 -12.84 10.83
C GLY A 218 1.43 -12.75 9.70
N ILE A 219 0.51 -13.72 9.66
CA ILE A 219 -0.60 -13.80 8.71
C ILE A 219 -1.94 -14.05 9.43
N PHE A 220 -2.00 -13.71 10.73
CA PHE A 220 -3.16 -13.90 11.60
C PHE A 220 -3.86 -12.58 11.90
N GLY A 221 -3.63 -11.58 11.06
CA GLY A 221 -4.25 -10.26 11.10
C GLY A 221 -5.75 -10.29 10.90
N CYS A 222 -6.33 -9.10 11.02
CA CYS A 222 -7.74 -8.89 10.78
C CYS A 222 -8.00 -8.74 9.29
N GLY A 223 -8.82 -9.59 8.65
CA GLY A 223 -9.19 -9.43 7.23
C GLY A 223 -10.00 -8.16 6.88
N PHE A 224 -10.05 -7.18 7.78
CA PHE A 224 -10.39 -5.79 7.51
C PHE A 224 -9.12 -4.97 7.68
N GLU A 225 -8.22 -5.07 6.70
CA GLU A 225 -6.88 -4.52 6.79
C GLU A 225 -6.89 -3.00 6.61
N ALA A 226 -6.22 -2.26 7.48
CA ALA A 226 -6.23 -0.80 7.48
C ALA A 226 -4.81 -0.20 7.37
N PRO A 227 -4.03 -0.52 6.32
CA PRO A 227 -2.66 -0.01 6.20
C PRO A 227 -2.58 1.52 6.20
N LEU A 228 -3.57 2.22 5.64
CA LEU A 228 -3.57 3.69 5.63
C LEU A 228 -3.83 4.27 7.03
N GLU A 229 -4.85 3.78 7.75
CA GLU A 229 -5.08 4.24 9.12
C GLU A 229 -3.99 3.77 10.08
N ALA A 230 -3.37 2.60 9.86
CA ALA A 230 -2.29 2.12 10.73
C ALA A 230 -1.07 3.05 10.69
N PHE A 231 -0.61 3.44 9.50
CA PHE A 231 0.48 4.41 9.41
C PHE A 231 0.05 5.78 9.95
N TYR A 232 -1.18 6.21 9.67
CA TYR A 232 -1.67 7.51 10.13
C TYR A 232 -1.74 7.55 11.65
N ARG A 233 -2.32 6.54 12.29
CA ARG A 233 -2.40 6.37 13.74
C ARG A 233 -1.02 6.46 14.38
N PHE A 234 -0.03 5.75 13.83
CA PHE A 234 1.32 5.78 14.36
C PHE A 234 2.01 7.13 14.13
N LEU A 235 2.06 7.62 12.88
CA LEU A 235 2.91 8.73 12.47
C LEU A 235 2.28 10.11 12.67
N VAL A 236 0.96 10.22 12.55
CA VAL A 236 0.26 11.51 12.35
C VAL A 236 -0.77 11.80 13.43
N ASP A 237 -1.54 10.81 13.89
CA ASP A 237 -2.66 11.04 14.81
C ASP A 237 -2.18 11.69 16.12
N PRO A 238 -2.64 12.91 16.45
CA PRO A 238 -2.20 13.62 17.65
C PRO A 238 -2.85 13.06 18.92
N ASP A 239 -3.97 12.34 18.83
CA ASP A 239 -4.75 11.81 19.94
C ASP A 239 -5.30 10.41 19.61
N PRO A 240 -4.42 9.41 19.37
CA PRO A 240 -4.84 8.06 19.06
C PRO A 240 -5.61 7.49 20.26
N TYR A 241 -6.79 6.92 20.03
CA TYR A 241 -7.62 6.36 21.11
C TYR A 241 -6.95 5.14 21.75
N GLU A 242 -7.14 4.91 23.06
CA GLU A 242 -6.64 3.72 23.75
C GLU A 242 -7.52 2.50 23.49
N SER A 243 -8.84 2.69 23.46
CA SER A 243 -9.79 1.61 23.17
C SER A 243 -11.08 2.13 22.54
N VAL A 244 -11.86 1.20 21.99
CA VAL A 244 -13.19 1.46 21.45
C VAL A 244 -14.20 0.58 22.17
N THR A 245 -15.26 1.20 22.70
CA THR A 245 -16.37 0.51 23.34
C THR A 245 -17.68 0.83 22.61
N VAL A 246 -18.64 -0.08 22.59
CA VAL A 246 -19.96 0.18 22.01
C VAL A 246 -20.98 0.36 23.11
N VAL A 247 -21.51 1.57 23.24
CA VAL A 247 -22.56 1.92 24.21
C VAL A 247 -23.83 2.28 23.45
N ASN A 248 -24.93 1.55 23.73
CA ASN A 248 -26.22 1.75 23.06
C ASN A 248 -26.13 1.76 21.52
N GLY A 249 -25.32 0.86 20.95
CA GLY A 249 -25.14 0.73 19.50
C GLY A 249 -24.34 1.87 18.86
N THR A 250 -23.53 2.59 19.64
CA THR A 250 -22.64 3.64 19.17
C THR A 250 -21.25 3.36 19.72
N ALA A 251 -20.26 3.23 18.83
CA ALA A 251 -18.85 3.14 19.19
C ALA A 251 -18.37 4.49 19.77
N THR A 252 -17.71 4.41 20.91
CA THR A 252 -17.12 5.53 21.65
C THR A 252 -15.63 5.29 21.83
N LEU A 253 -14.84 6.33 21.56
CA LEU A 253 -13.39 6.29 21.68
C LEU A 253 -13.02 6.67 23.10
N GLU A 254 -12.24 5.82 23.76
CA GLU A 254 -11.85 5.99 25.15
C GLU A 254 -10.35 6.17 25.27
N GLY A 255 -9.95 7.04 26.21
CA GLY A 255 -8.55 7.30 26.52
C GLY A 255 -7.74 7.86 25.35
N THR A 256 -6.43 7.84 25.55
CA THR A 256 -5.40 8.18 24.56
C THR A 256 -4.29 7.13 24.70
N ASP A 257 -3.94 6.48 23.61
CA ASP A 257 -2.88 5.49 23.51
C ASP A 257 -1.51 6.14 23.71
N GLN A 258 -1.06 6.16 24.96
CA GLN A 258 0.23 6.74 25.33
C GLN A 258 1.40 5.95 24.76
N LEU A 259 1.21 4.67 24.41
CA LEU A 259 2.29 3.84 23.86
C LEU A 259 2.60 4.29 22.43
N VAL A 260 1.59 4.43 21.57
CA VAL A 260 1.78 4.98 20.21
C VAL A 260 2.47 6.34 20.25
N LEU A 261 2.00 7.24 21.13
CA LEU A 261 2.59 8.57 21.27
C LEU A 261 4.07 8.51 21.70
N LYS A 262 4.40 7.62 22.64
CA LYS A 262 5.77 7.41 23.12
C LYS A 262 6.66 6.81 22.02
N GLU A 263 6.22 5.71 21.40
CA GLU A 263 6.97 5.03 20.36
C GLU A 263 7.22 5.94 19.16
N ARG A 264 6.22 6.72 18.73
CA ARG A 264 6.39 7.74 17.70
C ARG A 264 7.47 8.76 18.09
N ALA A 265 7.42 9.28 19.31
CA ALA A 265 8.36 10.30 19.77
C ALA A 265 9.80 9.76 19.88
N ASP A 266 9.96 8.50 20.25
CA ASP A 266 11.27 7.83 20.32
C ASP A 266 11.81 7.48 18.91
N PHE A 267 10.93 7.11 17.98
CA PHE A 267 11.29 6.71 16.61
C PHE A 267 11.55 7.89 15.66
N LEU A 268 10.64 8.87 15.59
CA LEU A 268 10.70 9.94 14.58
C LEU A 268 11.66 11.06 14.95
N ARG A 269 12.54 11.40 14.01
CA ARG A 269 13.49 12.50 14.18
C ARG A 269 13.09 13.72 13.36
N PRO A 270 13.06 14.94 13.92
CA PRO A 270 12.53 16.13 13.25
C PRO A 270 13.36 16.61 12.04
N ASP A 271 14.51 16.01 11.77
CA ASP A 271 15.40 16.33 10.66
C ASP A 271 15.74 15.12 9.76
N SER A 272 15.06 13.98 9.92
CA SER A 272 15.21 12.81 9.06
C SER A 272 14.33 12.87 7.82
N THR A 273 14.80 12.25 6.74
CA THR A 273 13.91 11.76 5.68
C THR A 273 13.10 10.58 6.23
N LEU A 274 11.79 10.57 5.99
CA LEU A 274 10.88 9.49 6.37
C LEU A 274 10.45 8.72 5.12
N LEU A 275 10.70 7.41 5.10
CA LEU A 275 10.18 6.47 4.12
C LEU A 275 9.14 5.56 4.77
N ILE A 276 7.91 5.61 4.26
CA ILE A 276 6.82 4.72 4.65
C ILE A 276 6.71 3.65 3.56
N VAL A 277 6.84 2.38 3.93
CA VAL A 277 6.74 1.24 3.02
C VAL A 277 5.51 0.44 3.39
N LEU A 278 4.44 0.59 2.61
CA LEU A 278 3.23 -0.22 2.74
C LEU A 278 3.40 -1.51 1.93
N LEU A 279 3.07 -2.66 2.51
CA LEU A 279 2.89 -3.93 1.82
C LEU A 279 1.45 -4.37 2.03
N SER A 280 0.68 -4.54 0.95
CA SER A 280 -0.71 -5.02 1.01
C SER A 280 -1.06 -5.84 -0.22
N ASP A 281 -1.87 -6.88 -0.09
CA ASP A 281 -2.57 -7.49 -1.24
C ASP A 281 -4.09 -7.37 -1.18
N GLU A 282 -4.59 -6.59 -0.21
CA GLU A 282 -6.01 -6.31 0.00
C GLU A 282 -6.37 -4.83 -0.24
N ASP A 283 -7.67 -4.57 -0.41
CA ASP A 283 -8.24 -3.22 -0.41
C ASP A 283 -8.10 -2.60 0.99
N ASP A 284 -7.75 -1.31 1.06
CA ASP A 284 -7.71 -0.61 2.35
C ASP A 284 -9.12 -0.52 2.97
N CYS A 285 -9.26 -1.08 4.16
CA CYS A 285 -10.46 -1.08 4.96
C CYS A 285 -10.29 -0.27 6.25
N SER A 286 -9.69 0.92 6.12
CA SER A 286 -9.53 1.88 7.21
C SER A 286 -10.88 2.41 7.71
N THR A 287 -11.58 1.57 8.47
CA THR A 287 -12.90 1.86 9.00
C THR A 287 -12.82 3.04 9.96
N ARG A 288 -13.75 3.98 9.82
CA ARG A 288 -13.82 5.14 10.70
C ARG A 288 -14.09 4.69 12.12
N ASP A 289 -13.38 5.31 13.03
CA ASP A 289 -13.60 5.08 14.45
C ASP A 289 -14.83 5.82 14.96
N GLY A 290 -15.52 5.17 15.91
CA GLY A 290 -16.67 5.75 16.60
C GLY A 290 -17.98 5.71 15.82
N GLY A 291 -19.05 6.23 16.44
CA GLY A 291 -20.36 6.30 15.80
C GLY A 291 -20.92 4.92 15.46
N LYS A 292 -21.44 4.76 14.23
CA LYS A 292 -21.97 3.48 13.73
C LYS A 292 -21.06 2.82 12.69
N TYR A 293 -19.84 3.31 12.55
CA TYR A 293 -18.97 2.89 11.46
C TYR A 293 -18.46 1.46 11.64
N TYR A 294 -18.30 1.01 12.89
CA TYR A 294 -17.97 -0.37 13.25
C TYR A 294 -18.92 -1.44 12.65
N LEU A 295 -20.12 -1.06 12.21
CA LEU A 295 -21.08 -1.98 11.60
C LEU A 295 -20.55 -2.63 10.31
N SER A 296 -19.60 -2.00 9.60
CA SER A 296 -18.92 -2.65 8.46
C SER A 296 -18.24 -3.95 8.90
N ASN A 297 -17.73 -3.99 10.13
CA ASN A 297 -16.96 -5.11 10.67
C ASN A 297 -17.82 -6.04 11.53
N GLN A 298 -19.13 -5.78 11.66
CA GLN A 298 -20.03 -6.59 12.50
C GLN A 298 -20.44 -7.88 11.80
N GLY A 299 -20.07 -9.04 12.36
CA GLY A 299 -20.44 -10.36 11.87
C GLY A 299 -21.82 -10.82 12.32
N THR A 300 -22.16 -10.60 13.59
CA THR A 300 -23.40 -11.12 14.18
C THR A 300 -24.13 -10.11 15.06
N ILE A 301 -25.44 -10.28 15.23
CA ILE A 301 -26.19 -9.67 16.33
C ILE A 301 -26.83 -10.80 17.14
N GLY A 302 -26.34 -10.99 18.36
CA GLY A 302 -26.70 -12.16 19.17
C GLY A 302 -26.17 -13.44 18.52
N THR A 303 -27.07 -14.29 18.03
CA THR A 303 -26.71 -15.54 17.32
C THR A 303 -27.00 -15.48 15.82
N ALA A 304 -27.57 -14.39 15.32
CA ALA A 304 -27.91 -14.23 13.91
C ALA A 304 -26.79 -13.51 13.16
N LEU A 305 -26.61 -13.83 11.88
CA LEU A 305 -25.74 -13.05 11.00
C LEU A 305 -26.26 -11.61 10.92
N PHE A 306 -25.33 -10.67 10.99
CA PHE A 306 -25.62 -9.27 10.75
C PHE A 306 -25.42 -8.97 9.26
N HIS A 307 -26.40 -8.31 8.66
CA HIS A 307 -26.28 -7.75 7.32
C HIS A 307 -26.55 -6.25 7.35
N LEU A 308 -25.79 -5.52 6.55
CA LEU A 308 -25.95 -4.08 6.41
C LEU A 308 -27.31 -3.76 5.77
N PRO A 309 -27.92 -2.61 6.11
CA PRO A 309 -29.14 -2.16 5.45
C PRO A 309 -28.89 -1.86 3.98
N ARG A 310 -29.93 -2.04 3.17
CA ARG A 310 -29.92 -1.70 1.75
C ARG A 310 -29.55 -0.24 1.49
N PRO A 311 -28.91 0.07 0.36
CA PRO A 311 -28.78 1.43 -0.13
C PRO A 311 -30.11 1.88 -0.74
N ARG A 312 -30.35 3.19 -0.82
CA ARG A 312 -31.43 3.73 -1.65
C ARG A 312 -31.10 3.54 -3.13
N SER A 313 -32.13 3.41 -3.97
CA SER A 313 -32.02 3.17 -5.41
C SER A 313 -31.16 4.20 -6.16
N SER A 314 -31.11 5.45 -5.68
CA SER A 314 -30.25 6.49 -6.25
C SER A 314 -28.75 6.15 -6.20
N CYS A 315 -28.31 5.39 -5.19
CA CYS A 315 -26.92 4.96 -5.04
C CYS A 315 -26.43 4.08 -6.20
N ALA A 316 -27.32 3.30 -6.82
CA ALA A 316 -26.96 2.50 -7.99
C ALA A 316 -26.66 3.37 -9.23
N SER A 317 -27.29 4.54 -9.33
CA SER A 317 -27.09 5.46 -10.44
C SER A 317 -25.89 6.37 -10.18
N ASP A 318 -25.91 7.09 -9.05
CA ASP A 318 -24.88 8.03 -8.65
C ASP A 318 -24.62 7.94 -7.15
N ALA A 319 -23.41 7.49 -6.78
CA ALA A 319 -22.98 7.36 -5.39
C ALA A 319 -22.86 8.72 -4.68
N ASN A 320 -22.70 9.81 -5.44
CA ASN A 320 -22.59 11.18 -4.94
C ASN A 320 -23.95 11.90 -4.88
N ASP A 321 -25.04 11.24 -5.29
CA ASP A 321 -26.38 11.82 -5.22
C ASP A 321 -26.74 12.12 -3.75
N VAL A 322 -27.33 13.28 -3.48
CA VAL A 322 -27.77 13.68 -2.14
C VAL A 322 -28.78 12.70 -1.52
N CYS A 323 -29.53 12.00 -2.36
CA CYS A 323 -30.47 10.96 -1.98
C CYS A 323 -29.83 9.58 -1.83
N CYS A 324 -28.56 9.39 -2.22
CA CYS A 324 -27.82 8.17 -1.95
C CYS A 324 -27.47 8.08 -0.45
N THR A 325 -28.31 7.37 0.28
CA THR A 325 -28.15 7.09 1.72
C THR A 325 -28.59 5.68 2.04
N SER A 326 -28.18 5.15 3.19
CA SER A 326 -28.62 3.85 3.68
C SER A 326 -30.09 3.89 4.08
N CYS A 327 -30.83 2.83 3.76
CA CYS A 327 -32.19 2.60 4.26
C CYS A 327 -32.26 2.37 5.77
N GLY A 328 -31.12 2.13 6.44
CA GLY A 328 -31.01 2.13 7.90
C GLY A 328 -30.96 3.53 8.52
N SER A 329 -30.97 4.59 7.70
CA SER A 329 -30.96 5.99 8.13
C SER A 329 -32.30 6.68 7.83
N PRO A 330 -32.64 7.78 8.53
CA PRO A 330 -33.81 8.59 8.19
C PRO A 330 -33.77 9.07 6.73
N ASN A 331 -34.94 9.14 6.09
CA ASN A 331 -35.05 9.62 4.72
C ASN A 331 -34.47 11.05 4.59
N PRO A 332 -33.52 11.31 3.67
CA PRO A 332 -32.94 12.63 3.52
C PRO A 332 -33.99 13.66 3.08
N ALA A 333 -33.83 14.91 3.54
CA ALA A 333 -34.73 15.99 3.17
C ALA A 333 -34.71 16.23 1.65
N GLY A 334 -35.89 16.34 1.04
CA GLY A 334 -36.02 16.54 -0.41
C GLY A 334 -35.99 15.26 -1.25
N CYS A 335 -35.73 14.09 -0.63
CA CYS A 335 -35.71 12.81 -1.33
C CYS A 335 -37.07 12.10 -1.25
N PRO A 336 -37.61 11.58 -2.38
CA PRO A 336 -38.87 10.83 -2.39
C PRO A 336 -38.69 9.54 -1.58
N ALA A 337 -39.76 9.01 -0.98
CA ALA A 337 -39.69 7.67 -0.36
C ALA A 337 -39.18 6.64 -1.38
N ASP A 338 -38.34 5.71 -0.92
CA ASP A 338 -37.68 4.73 -1.78
C ASP A 338 -38.18 3.32 -1.43
N PRO A 339 -38.86 2.61 -2.36
CA PRO A 339 -39.33 1.24 -2.13
C PRO A 339 -38.23 0.24 -1.78
N GLU A 340 -36.96 0.53 -2.12
CA GLU A 340 -35.83 -0.32 -1.72
C GLU A 340 -35.73 -0.44 -0.19
N CYS A 341 -36.15 0.60 0.54
CA CYS A 341 -36.09 0.62 2.00
C CYS A 341 -37.17 -0.21 2.69
N ASP A 342 -38.18 -0.69 1.95
CA ASP A 342 -39.23 -1.56 2.48
C ASP A 342 -38.86 -3.05 2.40
N GLN A 343 -37.72 -3.40 1.78
CA GLN A 343 -37.29 -4.78 1.53
C GLN A 343 -36.48 -5.41 2.68
N GLY A 344 -36.19 -4.65 3.74
CA GLY A 344 -35.34 -5.11 4.84
C GLY A 344 -33.83 -5.01 4.55
N PRO A 345 -32.96 -5.59 5.40
CA PRO A 345 -31.52 -5.60 5.16
C PRO A 345 -31.15 -6.46 3.94
N LEU A 346 -29.90 -6.33 3.50
CA LEU A 346 -29.31 -7.18 2.47
C LEU A 346 -29.26 -8.65 2.95
N ASP A 347 -29.21 -9.58 2.01
CA ASP A 347 -28.96 -11.00 2.32
C ASP A 347 -27.47 -11.37 2.23
N SER A 348 -27.15 -12.65 2.43
CA SER A 348 -25.77 -13.15 2.42
C SER A 348 -25.07 -13.07 1.05
N ASP A 349 -25.83 -13.08 -0.05
CA ASP A 349 -25.27 -12.99 -1.39
C ASP A 349 -25.00 -11.52 -1.76
N GLU A 350 -25.81 -10.60 -1.26
CA GLU A 350 -25.65 -9.16 -1.46
C GLU A 350 -24.64 -8.51 -0.50
N ASP A 351 -24.53 -9.03 0.72
CA ASP A 351 -23.62 -8.56 1.77
C ASP A 351 -22.67 -9.65 2.29
N PRO A 352 -21.77 -10.16 1.44
CA PRO A 352 -20.65 -10.98 1.90
C PRO A 352 -19.68 -10.11 2.70
N ILE A 353 -19.44 -10.52 3.94
CA ILE A 353 -18.75 -9.71 4.95
C ILE A 353 -17.35 -9.24 4.53
N ASN A 354 -16.56 -10.11 3.90
CA ASN A 354 -15.19 -9.79 3.47
C ASN A 354 -15.14 -8.84 2.27
N LEU A 355 -16.26 -8.52 1.63
CA LEU A 355 -16.30 -7.51 0.57
C LEU A 355 -16.81 -6.17 1.08
N ARG A 356 -17.13 -6.01 2.37
CA ARG A 356 -17.78 -4.79 2.86
C ARG A 356 -16.95 -3.53 2.71
N CYS A 357 -15.65 -3.61 2.44
CA CYS A 357 -14.79 -2.44 2.20
C CYS A 357 -14.85 -1.97 0.74
N PHE A 358 -15.41 -2.78 -0.15
CA PHE A 358 -15.57 -2.47 -1.57
C PHE A 358 -16.88 -1.73 -1.85
N ASP A 359 -16.78 -0.60 -2.58
CA ASP A 359 -17.89 0.18 -3.17
C ASP A 359 -19.05 0.49 -2.19
N GLN A 360 -18.68 0.86 -0.96
CA GLN A 360 -19.60 0.97 0.18
C GLN A 360 -20.75 1.92 -0.05
N LYS A 361 -20.49 3.06 -0.69
CA LYS A 361 -21.52 4.06 -0.93
C LYS A 361 -22.61 3.53 -1.85
N ARG A 362 -22.26 2.79 -2.90
CA ARG A 362 -23.24 2.16 -3.80
C ARG A 362 -23.96 0.99 -3.14
N ARG A 363 -23.23 0.19 -2.36
CA ARG A 363 -23.74 -1.06 -1.78
C ARG A 363 -24.53 -0.87 -0.49
N PHE A 364 -24.25 0.17 0.28
CA PHE A 364 -24.83 0.38 1.61
C PHE A 364 -25.36 1.79 1.82
N GLY A 365 -25.07 2.74 0.92
CA GLY A 365 -25.49 4.14 1.04
C GLY A 365 -24.71 4.91 2.11
N ILE A 366 -23.69 4.31 2.72
CA ILE A 366 -22.80 4.88 3.73
C ILE A 366 -21.36 4.63 3.27
N ASP A 367 -20.51 5.61 3.51
CA ASP A 367 -19.06 5.43 3.46
C ASP A 367 -18.58 5.21 4.91
N PHE A 368 -18.12 3.99 5.19
CA PHE A 368 -17.63 3.56 6.48
C PHE A 368 -16.14 3.81 6.65
N LEU A 369 -15.41 4.08 5.57
CA LEU A 369 -13.96 4.25 5.60
C LEU A 369 -13.57 5.71 5.85
N GLN A 370 -12.37 5.90 6.40
CA GLN A 370 -11.78 7.22 6.51
C GLN A 370 -11.58 7.79 5.09
N PRO A 371 -11.86 9.09 4.87
CA PRO A 371 -11.66 9.70 3.57
C PRO A 371 -10.16 9.73 3.23
N ILE A 372 -9.81 9.49 1.96
CA ILE A 372 -8.43 9.50 1.49
C ILE A 372 -7.75 10.85 1.77
N GLU A 373 -8.52 11.94 1.77
CA GLU A 373 -8.06 13.29 2.12
C GLU A 373 -7.43 13.37 3.52
N ARG A 374 -7.83 12.51 4.46
CA ARG A 374 -7.20 12.41 5.79
C ARG A 374 -5.72 12.07 5.67
N TYR A 375 -5.40 11.10 4.82
CA TYR A 375 -4.04 10.60 4.63
C TYR A 375 -3.20 11.55 3.80
N THR A 376 -3.77 12.15 2.75
CA THR A 376 -3.05 13.14 1.94
C THR A 376 -2.73 14.39 2.76
N ALA A 377 -3.70 14.91 3.54
CA ALA A 377 -3.46 16.01 4.48
C ALA A 377 -2.42 15.61 5.54
N GLY A 378 -2.50 14.40 6.09
CA GLY A 378 -1.52 13.88 7.05
C GLY A 378 -0.09 13.84 6.51
N LEU A 379 0.11 13.64 5.20
CA LEU A 379 1.42 13.57 4.56
C LEU A 379 1.87 14.90 3.92
N GLN A 380 1.02 15.94 3.86
CA GLN A 380 1.30 17.16 3.09
C GLN A 380 1.01 18.46 3.84
N ASP A 381 0.16 18.46 4.85
CA ASP A 381 -0.26 19.68 5.55
C ASP A 381 0.48 19.84 6.88
N ASP A 382 0.90 21.07 7.19
CA ASP A 382 1.60 21.40 8.44
C ASP A 382 0.66 21.41 9.65
N THR A 383 -0.65 21.38 9.39
CA THR A 383 -1.72 21.40 10.39
C THR A 383 -2.77 20.36 10.02
N ILE A 384 -3.19 19.58 11.00
CA ILE A 384 -4.23 18.55 10.89
C ILE A 384 -5.29 18.81 11.97
N SER A 385 -6.37 18.04 11.96
CA SER A 385 -7.38 18.08 13.03
C SER A 385 -7.10 17.01 14.09
N ASP A 386 -7.21 17.38 15.36
CA ASP A 386 -7.31 16.41 16.44
C ASP A 386 -8.68 15.68 16.43
N ARG A 387 -8.84 14.71 17.33
CA ARG A 387 -10.09 13.94 17.48
C ARG A 387 -11.33 14.80 17.79
N LEU A 388 -11.15 15.99 18.36
CA LEU A 388 -12.22 16.95 18.65
C LEU A 388 -12.47 17.93 17.49
N GLY A 389 -11.70 17.83 16.41
CA GLY A 389 -11.77 18.71 15.25
C GLY A 389 -11.00 20.03 15.41
N ASN A 390 -10.19 20.19 16.46
CA ASN A 390 -9.36 21.38 16.62
C ASN A 390 -8.12 21.28 15.72
N PRO A 391 -7.69 22.39 15.09
CA PRO A 391 -6.45 22.40 14.33
C PRO A 391 -5.25 22.27 15.28
N VAL A 392 -4.37 21.32 14.98
CA VAL A 392 -3.11 21.07 15.71
C VAL A 392 -1.96 20.89 14.72
N ALA A 393 -0.73 21.13 15.18
CA ALA A 393 0.45 20.91 14.35
C ALA A 393 0.57 19.43 13.97
N ASN A 394 0.88 19.17 12.70
CA ASN A 394 1.12 17.81 12.23
C ASN A 394 2.46 17.30 12.79
N PRO A 395 2.47 16.17 13.54
CA PRO A 395 3.70 15.60 14.11
C PRO A 395 4.83 15.36 13.11
N LEU A 396 4.51 15.09 11.83
CA LEU A 396 5.51 14.87 10.79
C LEU A 396 6.32 16.14 10.46
N PHE A 397 5.73 17.32 10.62
CA PHE A 397 6.30 18.60 10.22
C PHE A 397 6.63 19.50 11.41
N VAL A 398 6.69 18.93 12.62
CA VAL A 398 7.25 19.62 13.78
C VAL A 398 8.77 19.63 13.66
N GLY A 399 9.38 20.82 13.65
CA GLY A 399 10.84 20.99 13.56
C GLY A 399 11.30 21.39 12.16
N THR A 400 12.27 20.67 11.60
CA THR A 400 12.95 21.05 10.34
C THR A 400 12.63 20.15 9.16
N ARG A 401 11.86 19.07 9.35
CA ARG A 401 11.49 18.14 8.28
C ARG A 401 10.60 18.85 7.26
N GLY A 402 11.09 18.93 6.02
CA GLY A 402 10.31 19.44 4.90
C GLY A 402 9.39 18.38 4.31
N LYS A 403 8.33 18.81 3.62
CA LYS A 403 7.36 17.92 2.95
C LYS A 403 7.99 17.00 1.91
N THR A 404 9.04 17.47 1.23
CA THR A 404 9.81 16.68 0.25
C THR A 404 10.66 15.58 0.88
N MET A 405 10.72 15.52 2.21
CA MET A 405 11.45 14.51 2.99
C MET A 405 10.54 13.38 3.48
N VAL A 406 9.26 13.38 3.11
CA VAL A 406 8.32 12.29 3.42
C VAL A 406 7.99 11.56 2.12
N MET A 407 8.19 10.25 2.13
CA MET A 407 7.94 9.37 0.98
C MET A 407 7.02 8.24 1.39
N LEU A 408 6.02 7.97 0.56
CA LEU A 408 5.18 6.79 0.65
C LEU A 408 5.49 5.89 -0.55
N ALA A 409 5.93 4.67 -0.27
CA ALA A 409 6.09 3.60 -1.23
C ALA A 409 5.08 2.50 -0.89
N ALA A 410 4.35 2.02 -1.90
CA ALA A 410 3.37 0.96 -1.72
C ALA A 410 3.74 -0.23 -2.63
N ILE A 411 3.90 -1.40 -2.01
CA ILE A 411 4.06 -2.69 -2.67
C ILE A 411 2.69 -3.35 -2.61
N VAL A 412 1.89 -3.15 -3.65
CA VAL A 412 0.48 -3.56 -3.67
C VAL A 412 0.16 -4.51 -4.81
N GLY A 413 -0.83 -5.38 -4.57
CA GLY A 413 -1.49 -6.14 -5.63
C GLY A 413 -2.40 -5.23 -6.46
N VAL A 414 -2.22 -5.21 -7.77
CA VAL A 414 -3.17 -4.58 -8.70
C VAL A 414 -3.52 -5.56 -9.81
N PRO A 415 -4.80 -5.65 -10.24
CA PRO A 415 -5.13 -6.39 -11.44
C PRO A 415 -4.33 -5.81 -12.61
N TRP A 416 -3.44 -6.63 -13.17
CA TRP A 416 -2.51 -6.15 -14.20
C TRP A 416 -3.26 -5.60 -15.43
N GLN A 417 -4.51 -6.03 -15.65
CA GLN A 417 -5.40 -5.55 -16.70
C GLN A 417 -5.74 -4.07 -16.57
N ASP A 418 -5.86 -3.55 -15.35
CA ASP A 418 -6.22 -2.16 -15.08
C ASP A 418 -5.04 -1.21 -15.35
N ILE A 419 -3.83 -1.75 -15.25
CA ILE A 419 -2.59 -1.03 -15.56
C ILE A 419 -1.99 -1.46 -16.90
N ALA A 420 -2.66 -2.29 -17.72
CA ALA A 420 -2.14 -2.72 -19.00
C ALA A 420 -2.31 -1.63 -20.06
N ARG A 421 -1.28 -1.38 -20.89
CA ARG A 421 -1.45 -0.49 -22.06
C ARG A 421 -2.50 -1.02 -23.05
N SER A 422 -2.65 -2.35 -23.10
CA SER A 422 -3.64 -3.06 -23.91
C SER A 422 -4.23 -4.22 -23.10
N PRO A 423 -5.46 -4.10 -22.57
CA PRO A 423 -6.14 -5.18 -21.86
C PRO A 423 -6.38 -6.38 -22.79
N GLY A 424 -5.49 -7.38 -22.70
CA GLY A 424 -5.47 -8.55 -23.59
C GLY A 424 -4.07 -8.90 -24.14
N ASP A 425 -3.11 -8.00 -24.04
CA ASP A 425 -1.72 -8.23 -24.45
C ASP A 425 -0.73 -7.67 -23.41
N ILE A 426 -0.26 -8.54 -22.51
CA ILE A 426 0.71 -8.16 -21.48
C ILE A 426 2.07 -7.75 -22.07
N ALA A 427 2.39 -8.17 -23.30
CA ALA A 427 3.64 -7.80 -23.95
C ALA A 427 3.67 -6.32 -24.38
N ALA A 428 2.50 -5.68 -24.48
CA ALA A 428 2.39 -4.23 -24.70
C ALA A 428 2.86 -3.42 -23.47
N GLY A 429 3.12 -4.07 -22.34
CA GLY A 429 3.59 -3.46 -21.10
C GLY A 429 2.49 -2.72 -20.34
N PHE A 430 2.91 -2.04 -19.27
CA PHE A 430 2.02 -1.35 -18.34
C PHE A 430 1.99 0.17 -18.57
N ILE A 431 0.87 0.77 -18.23
CA ILE A 431 0.66 2.21 -18.15
C ILE A 431 1.48 2.72 -16.95
N PRO A 432 2.37 3.70 -17.12
CA PRO A 432 3.09 4.29 -16.00
C PRO A 432 2.12 5.05 -15.10
N ALA A 433 2.44 5.16 -13.81
CA ALA A 433 1.57 5.80 -12.82
C ALA A 433 1.12 7.21 -13.21
N THR A 434 1.94 7.97 -13.94
CA THR A 434 1.65 9.31 -14.44
C THR A 434 0.59 9.36 -15.56
N GLU A 435 0.31 8.23 -16.18
CA GLU A 435 -0.69 8.08 -17.25
C GLU A 435 -1.98 7.39 -16.74
N LEU A 436 -2.01 6.92 -15.49
CA LEU A 436 -3.21 6.33 -14.89
C LEU A 436 -4.28 7.41 -14.67
N LYS A 437 -5.51 7.10 -15.06
CA LYS A 437 -6.68 7.95 -14.82
C LYS A 437 -7.27 7.55 -13.47
N TRP A 438 -7.00 8.35 -12.45
CA TRP A 438 -7.56 8.23 -11.11
C TRP A 438 -8.95 8.85 -11.04
#